data_AF-E7BJJ9-F1
#
_entry.id   AF-E7BJJ9-F1
#
_cell.length_a   1.000
_cell.length_b   1.000
_cell.length_c   1.000
_cell.angle_alpha   90.00
_cell.angle_beta   90.00
_cell.angle_gamma   90.00
#
_symmetry.space_group_name_H-M   'P 1'
#
loop_
_entity.id
_entity.type
_entity.pdbx_description
1 polymer ?
#
loop_
_entity_poly.entity_id
_entity_poly.type
_entity_poly.pdbx_seq_one_letter_code
_entity_poly.pdbx_strand_id
1 'polypeptide(L)'
;IIKPKLGLRPEPFAEAAYQFWLGGDFIKNDEPQGNQLFCPMKEVIPMVADAMKRAQDETGEPKLFSANITADDYHEMCARADFVLETFGEDAPSRGAAGRRLRRRSRHGDHGATQLPGPVPALPPGWSRRGHL
;
A
#
# COMPACT_ATOMS: atom_id res chain seq x y z
N ILE A 1 -10.86 -5.24 -8.35
CA ILE A 1 -10.83 -4.07 -9.26
C ILE A 1 -12.18 -3.39 -9.17
N ILE A 2 -12.24 -2.10 -8.85
CA ILE A 2 -13.52 -1.37 -8.74
C ILE A 2 -14.09 -1.08 -10.13
N LYS A 3 -15.40 -1.30 -10.30
CA LYS A 3 -16.16 -1.08 -11.53
C LYS A 3 -17.30 -0.07 -11.30
N PRO A 4 -17.71 0.70 -12.32
CA PRO A 4 -17.23 0.70 -13.71
C PRO A 4 -15.76 1.13 -13.86
N LYS A 5 -15.14 0.73 -14.98
CA LYS A 5 -13.72 0.99 -15.24
C LYS A 5 -13.39 2.50 -15.20
N LEU A 6 -14.29 3.34 -15.73
CA LEU A 6 -14.18 4.80 -15.74
C LEU A 6 -15.55 5.42 -15.41
N GLY A 7 -15.54 6.67 -14.95
CA GLY A 7 -16.75 7.45 -14.68
C GLY A 7 -17.23 7.46 -13.22
N LEU A 8 -16.66 6.63 -12.34
CA LEU A 8 -16.90 6.75 -10.90
C LEU A 8 -16.24 8.00 -10.34
N ARG A 9 -17.02 8.80 -9.60
CA ARG A 9 -16.55 9.96 -8.82
C ARG A 9 -15.87 9.49 -7.51
N PRO A 10 -15.14 10.35 -6.78
CA PRO A 10 -14.42 9.97 -5.57
C PRO A 10 -15.26 9.26 -4.50
N GLU A 11 -16.41 9.82 -4.12
CA GLU A 11 -17.26 9.28 -3.07
C GLU A 11 -17.82 7.88 -3.42
N PRO A 12 -18.46 7.64 -4.58
CA PRO A 12 -18.93 6.31 -4.92
C PRO A 12 -17.79 5.32 -5.18
N PHE A 13 -16.59 5.78 -5.55
CA PHE A 13 -15.42 4.90 -5.64
C PHE A 13 -15.00 4.40 -4.25
N ALA A 14 -14.89 5.31 -3.27
CA ALA A 14 -14.54 4.95 -1.90
C ALA A 14 -15.60 4.09 -1.23
N GLU A 15 -16.88 4.36 -1.47
CA GLU A 15 -17.97 3.53 -0.97
C GLU A 15 -17.94 2.12 -1.58
N ALA A 16 -17.73 2.01 -2.90
CA ALA A 16 -17.57 0.70 -3.54
C ALA A 16 -16.36 -0.06 -3.00
N ALA A 17 -15.28 0.64 -2.62
CA ALA A 17 -14.12 0.04 -1.99
C ALA A 17 -14.42 -0.49 -0.58
N TYR A 18 -15.08 0.31 0.26
CA TYR A 18 -15.54 -0.10 1.59
C TYR A 18 -16.43 -1.34 1.51
N GLN A 19 -17.48 -1.31 0.69
CA GLN A 19 -18.40 -2.45 0.52
C GLN A 19 -17.70 -3.72 0.06
N PHE A 20 -16.71 -3.61 -0.83
CA PHE A 20 -15.91 -4.75 -1.25
C PHE A 20 -15.07 -5.32 -0.10
N TRP A 21 -14.45 -4.46 0.71
CA TRP A 21 -13.58 -4.88 1.81
C TRP A 21 -14.31 -5.54 2.99
N LEU A 22 -15.62 -5.34 3.14
CA LEU A 22 -16.43 -6.07 4.12
C LEU A 22 -16.45 -7.58 3.89
N GLY A 23 -16.19 -8.03 2.65
CA GLY A 23 -16.15 -9.46 2.29
C GLY A 23 -14.91 -9.90 1.51
N GLY A 24 -13.95 -9.00 1.31
CA GLY A 24 -12.72 -9.27 0.55
C GLY A 24 -11.54 -8.46 1.06
N ASP A 25 -10.36 -8.71 0.51
CA ASP A 25 -9.11 -8.17 1.10
C ASP A 25 -8.36 -7.21 0.18
N PHE A 26 -8.42 -7.44 -1.14
CA PHE A 26 -7.54 -6.78 -2.08
C PHE A 26 -8.29 -6.00 -3.16
N ILE A 27 -8.05 -4.69 -3.18
CA ILE A 27 -8.49 -3.81 -4.25
C ILE A 27 -7.27 -3.31 -5.01
N LYS A 28 -7.41 -3.20 -6.33
CA LYS A 28 -6.46 -2.48 -7.19
C LYS A 28 -7.23 -1.54 -8.10
N ASN A 29 -6.59 -0.43 -8.47
CA ASN A 29 -7.02 0.37 -9.60
C ASN A 29 -6.87 -0.43 -10.91
N ASP A 30 -7.76 -0.16 -11.86
CA ASP A 30 -7.59 -0.57 -13.25
C ASP A 30 -6.54 0.34 -13.95
N GLU A 31 -6.02 -0.08 -15.10
CA GLU A 31 -4.96 0.65 -15.82
C GLU A 31 -5.28 2.13 -16.09
N PRO A 32 -6.50 2.52 -16.49
CA PRO A 32 -6.79 3.91 -16.76
C PRO A 32 -7.25 4.68 -15.51
N GLN A 33 -7.20 4.10 -14.30
CA GLN A 33 -7.66 4.70 -13.03
C GLN A 33 -6.47 5.23 -12.18
N GLY A 34 -5.74 6.24 -12.65
CA GLY A 34 -4.75 6.99 -11.85
C GLY A 34 -5.22 8.34 -11.28
N ASN A 35 -5.42 9.35 -12.12
CA ASN A 35 -5.71 10.73 -11.70
C ASN A 35 -6.58 11.48 -12.74
N GLN A 36 -7.81 11.03 -12.95
CA GLN A 36 -8.70 11.61 -13.98
C GLN A 36 -9.41 12.85 -13.44
N LEU A 37 -9.81 13.75 -14.32
CA LEU A 37 -10.58 14.96 -13.98
C LEU A 37 -11.87 14.67 -13.21
N PHE A 38 -12.49 13.51 -13.44
CA PHE A 38 -13.73 13.13 -12.76
C PHE A 38 -13.50 12.38 -11.44
N CYS A 39 -12.28 11.92 -11.17
CA CYS A 39 -11.91 11.24 -9.93
C CYS A 39 -10.46 11.63 -9.57
N PRO A 40 -10.24 12.88 -9.13
CA PRO A 40 -8.89 13.36 -8.85
C PRO A 40 -8.27 12.57 -7.70
N MET A 41 -7.00 12.20 -7.85
CA MET A 41 -6.25 11.41 -6.87
C MET A 41 -6.28 12.08 -5.48
N LYS A 42 -6.14 13.40 -5.45
CA LYS A 42 -6.14 14.20 -4.21
C LYS A 42 -7.45 14.16 -3.44
N GLU A 43 -8.56 13.81 -4.10
CA GLU A 43 -9.88 13.68 -3.49
C GLU A 43 -10.17 12.22 -3.13
N VAL A 44 -9.94 11.29 -4.06
CA VAL A 44 -10.34 9.88 -3.87
C VAL A 44 -9.42 9.11 -2.92
N ILE A 45 -8.10 9.37 -2.92
CA ILE A 45 -7.16 8.59 -2.10
C ILE A 45 -7.41 8.77 -0.59
N PRO A 46 -7.62 9.99 -0.05
CA PRO A 46 -8.04 10.14 1.35
C PRO A 46 -9.35 9.42 1.69
N MET A 47 -10.34 9.46 0.79
CA MET A 47 -11.62 8.76 1.01
C MET A 47 -11.45 7.24 0.99
N VAL A 48 -10.58 6.70 0.14
CA VAL A 48 -10.27 5.27 0.08
C VAL A 48 -9.51 4.83 1.33
N ALA A 49 -8.62 5.66 1.86
CA ALA A 49 -7.91 5.38 3.12
C ALA A 49 -8.88 5.31 4.31
N ASP A 50 -9.79 6.28 4.42
CA ASP A 50 -10.86 6.25 5.45
C ASP A 50 -11.75 5.00 5.30
N ALA A 51 -12.19 4.69 4.07
CA ALA A 51 -12.95 3.49 3.77
C ALA A 51 -12.24 2.19 4.16
N MET A 52 -10.92 2.10 3.88
CA MET A 52 -10.11 0.95 4.27
C MET A 52 -10.07 0.80 5.78
N LYS A 53 -9.80 1.89 6.52
CA LYS A 53 -9.74 1.88 7.98
C LYS A 53 -11.07 1.43 8.59
N ARG A 54 -12.19 2.00 8.13
CA ARG A 54 -13.53 1.57 8.58
C ARG A 54 -13.77 0.08 8.34
N ALA A 55 -13.39 -0.43 7.17
CA ALA A 55 -13.52 -1.86 6.88
C ALA A 55 -12.62 -2.72 7.79
N GLN A 56 -11.38 -2.31 8.02
CA GLN A 56 -10.47 -3.01 8.94
C GLN A 56 -10.99 -3.04 10.38
N ASP A 57 -11.53 -1.92 10.86
CA ASP A 57 -12.11 -1.81 12.20
C ASP A 57 -13.35 -2.71 12.35
N GLU A 58 -14.17 -2.83 11.31
CA GLU A 58 -15.40 -3.65 11.32
C GLU A 58 -15.12 -5.14 11.20
N THR A 59 -14.21 -5.54 10.30
CA THR A 59 -13.94 -6.96 10.05
C THR A 59 -12.86 -7.52 10.97
N GLY A 60 -12.00 -6.66 11.55
CA GLY A 60 -10.82 -7.08 12.29
C GLY A 60 -9.72 -7.69 11.40
N GLU A 61 -9.82 -7.54 10.08
CA GLU A 61 -8.92 -8.16 9.10
C GLU A 61 -8.11 -7.10 8.35
N PRO A 62 -6.86 -7.40 7.97
CA PRO A 62 -6.05 -6.51 7.16
C PRO A 62 -6.63 -6.37 5.73
N LYS A 63 -6.57 -5.15 5.17
CA LYS A 63 -7.03 -4.85 3.81
C LYS A 63 -5.89 -4.24 3.00
N LEU A 64 -5.94 -4.42 1.69
CA LEU A 64 -4.88 -4.01 0.76
C LEU A 64 -5.44 -3.20 -0.40
N PHE A 65 -4.75 -2.11 -0.74
CA PHE A 65 -5.05 -1.25 -1.88
C PHE A 65 -3.80 -1.08 -2.76
N SER A 66 -3.90 -1.46 -4.03
CA SER A 66 -2.90 -1.19 -5.05
C SER A 66 -3.31 0.05 -5.85
N ALA A 67 -2.78 1.20 -5.42
CA ALA A 67 -2.97 2.48 -6.09
C ALA A 67 -2.24 2.53 -7.43
N ASN A 68 -2.84 3.15 -8.44
CA ASN A 68 -2.19 3.41 -9.71
C ASN A 68 -1.49 4.79 -9.69
N ILE A 69 -0.15 4.76 -9.67
CA ILE A 69 0.70 5.96 -9.67
C ILE A 69 1.17 6.38 -11.07
N THR A 70 0.74 5.67 -12.12
CA THR A 70 1.23 5.88 -13.50
C THR A 70 1.07 7.33 -13.91
N ALA A 71 2.15 7.92 -14.43
CA ALA A 71 2.21 9.25 -15.00
C ALA A 71 3.26 9.26 -16.12
N ASP A 72 3.11 10.18 -17.08
CA ASP A 72 4.06 10.33 -18.20
C ASP A 72 5.40 10.93 -17.73
N ASP A 73 5.36 11.71 -16.65
CA ASP A 73 6.53 12.32 -16.03
C ASP A 73 6.98 11.53 -14.79
N TYR A 74 8.30 11.34 -14.67
CA TYR A 74 8.92 10.61 -13.56
C TYR A 74 8.69 11.28 -12.20
N HIS A 75 8.81 12.61 -12.13
CA HIS A 75 8.64 13.33 -10.87
C HIS A 75 7.19 13.33 -10.41
N GLU A 76 6.23 13.43 -11.33
CA GLU A 76 4.81 13.26 -11.03
C GLU A 76 4.51 11.83 -10.54
N MET A 77 5.09 10.80 -11.15
CA MET A 77 4.92 9.41 -10.67
C MET A 77 5.46 9.25 -9.23
N CYS A 78 6.63 9.82 -8.94
CA CYS A 78 7.19 9.83 -7.58
C CYS A 78 6.29 10.61 -6.60
N ALA A 79 5.81 11.80 -6.99
CA ALA A 79 4.92 12.61 -6.15
C ALA A 79 3.60 11.88 -5.83
N ARG A 80 3.05 11.13 -6.80
CA ARG A 80 1.86 10.29 -6.58
C ARG A 80 2.16 9.14 -5.61
N ALA A 81 3.32 8.50 -5.73
CA ALA A 81 3.72 7.45 -4.80
C ALA A 81 3.89 7.98 -3.37
N ASP A 82 4.56 9.11 -3.21
CA ASP A 82 4.75 9.75 -1.91
C ASP A 82 3.41 10.17 -1.31
N PHE A 83 2.51 10.79 -2.10
CA PHE A 83 1.17 11.17 -1.65
C PHE A 83 0.34 9.98 -1.16
N VAL A 84 0.37 8.86 -1.88
CA VAL A 84 -0.30 7.62 -1.45
C VAL A 84 0.33 7.09 -0.17
N LEU A 85 1.66 7.02 -0.10
CA LEU A 85 2.37 6.53 1.09
C LEU A 85 2.12 7.39 2.33
N GLU A 86 2.05 8.70 2.18
CA GLU A 86 1.74 9.63 3.26
C GLU A 86 0.28 9.48 3.73
N THR A 87 -0.67 9.33 2.80
CA THR A 87 -2.10 9.20 3.12
C THR A 87 -2.40 7.90 3.88
N PHE A 88 -1.83 6.77 3.44
CA PHE A 88 -1.98 5.49 4.14
C PHE A 88 -0.96 5.30 5.27
N GLY A 89 0.00 6.23 5.44
CA GLY A 89 1.20 6.07 6.25
C GLY A 89 0.98 6.07 7.77
N GLU A 90 -0.15 6.61 8.24
CA GLU A 90 -0.54 6.50 9.65
C GLU A 90 -0.90 5.05 10.03
N ASP A 91 -1.47 4.28 9.09
CA ASP A 91 -1.89 2.89 9.27
C ASP A 91 -0.94 1.87 8.60
N ALA A 92 -0.07 2.33 7.70
CA ALA A 92 1.00 1.51 7.14
C ALA A 92 2.00 1.15 8.26
N PRO A 93 2.56 -0.06 8.29
CA PRO A 93 3.71 -0.36 9.13
C PRO A 93 4.86 0.54 8.68
N SER A 94 4.94 1.71 9.30
CA SER A 94 5.83 2.79 8.90
C SER A 94 7.26 2.28 8.85
N ARG A 95 8.06 2.84 7.94
CA ARG A 95 9.53 2.91 8.10
C ARG A 95 9.87 3.78 9.33
N GLY A 96 9.40 3.41 10.52
CA GLY A 96 9.23 4.35 11.64
C GLY A 96 9.44 3.78 13.04
N ALA A 97 9.61 2.47 13.21
CA ALA A 97 10.24 1.90 14.42
C ALA A 97 11.76 1.70 14.24
N ALA A 98 12.22 1.43 13.02
CA ALA A 98 13.65 1.25 12.71
C ALA A 98 14.36 2.56 12.30
N GLY A 99 13.68 3.45 11.56
CA GLY A 99 14.31 4.67 11.00
C GLY A 99 14.60 5.78 12.03
N ARG A 100 13.73 5.95 13.04
CA ARG A 100 13.92 6.96 14.10
C ARG A 100 14.95 6.57 15.17
N ARG A 101 15.33 5.28 15.25
CA ARG A 101 16.44 4.82 16.10
C ARG A 101 17.82 5.04 15.48
N LEU A 102 17.91 5.23 14.17
CA LEU A 102 19.19 5.34 13.46
C LEU A 102 19.77 6.76 13.41
N ARG A 103 19.02 7.80 13.83
CA ARG A 103 19.53 9.19 13.94
C ARG A 103 19.77 9.66 15.39
N ARG A 104 19.88 8.73 16.36
CA ARG A 104 20.40 9.03 17.72
C ARG A 104 21.60 8.16 18.12
N ARG A 105 22.18 7.40 17.20
CA ARG A 105 23.45 6.66 17.39
C ARG A 105 24.52 7.08 16.38
N SER A 106 24.66 8.39 16.16
CA SER A 106 25.83 8.96 15.49
C SER A 106 26.56 9.91 16.44
N ARG A 107 26.89 9.39 17.63
CA ARG A 107 28.00 9.81 18.48
C ARG A 107 28.41 8.56 19.25
N HIS A 108 29.69 8.23 19.20
CA HIS A 108 30.36 7.02 19.66
C HIS A 108 30.47 5.94 18.59
N GLY A 109 31.70 5.86 18.05
CA GLY A 109 32.15 4.75 17.23
C GLY A 109 32.20 3.47 18.05
N ASP A 110 31.86 2.37 17.40
CA ASP A 110 32.42 1.07 17.72
C ASP A 110 32.38 0.22 16.46
N HIS A 111 33.50 -0.45 16.17
CA HIS A 111 33.66 -1.35 15.04
C HIS A 111 32.98 -2.68 15.37
N GLY A 112 31.90 -3.01 14.67
CA GLY A 112 31.27 -4.32 14.76
C GLY A 112 30.63 -4.69 13.42
N ALA A 113 31.20 -5.68 12.72
CA ALA A 113 30.66 -6.22 11.49
C ALA A 113 29.29 -6.89 11.77
N THR A 114 28.22 -6.37 11.17
CA THR A 114 26.90 -6.99 11.21
C THR A 114 26.93 -8.29 10.41
N GLN A 115 26.78 -9.41 11.11
CA GLN A 115 26.71 -10.74 10.51
C GLN A 115 25.39 -10.88 9.72
N LEU A 116 25.48 -11.30 8.45
CA LEU A 116 24.33 -11.59 7.61
C LEU A 116 23.50 -12.74 8.24
N PRO A 117 22.16 -12.72 8.14
CA PRO A 117 21.34 -13.81 8.64
C PRO A 117 21.69 -15.11 7.91
N GLY A 118 21.84 -16.20 8.67
CA GLY A 118 22.14 -17.54 8.17
C GLY A 118 21.07 -18.11 7.23
N PRO A 119 21.34 -19.28 6.61
CA PRO A 119 20.51 -19.83 5.55
C PRO A 119 19.06 -20.07 5.99
N VAL A 120 18.13 -19.78 5.08
CA VAL A 120 16.68 -19.93 5.22
C VAL A 120 16.34 -21.38 5.59
N PRO A 121 15.45 -21.64 6.58
CA PRO A 121 15.07 -22.99 6.95
C PRO A 121 14.40 -23.74 5.79
N ALA A 122 14.66 -25.05 5.73
CA ALA A 122 14.10 -25.94 4.72
C ALA A 122 12.56 -26.01 4.83
N LEU A 123 11.89 -26.11 3.67
CA LEU A 123 10.44 -26.26 3.58
C LEU A 123 9.99 -27.59 4.20
N PRO A 124 8.81 -27.64 4.84
CA PRO A 124 8.25 -28.87 5.41
C PRO A 124 7.91 -29.91 4.31
N PRO A 125 7.88 -31.21 4.65
CA PRO A 125 7.58 -32.28 3.68
C PRO A 125 6.19 -32.06 3.04
N GLY A 126 6.14 -32.02 1.71
CA GLY A 126 4.88 -31.88 0.94
C GLY A 126 4.71 -30.57 0.17
N TRP A 127 5.60 -29.60 0.33
CA TRP A 127 5.55 -28.33 -0.39
C TRP A 127 6.51 -28.35 -1.61
N SER A 128 5.98 -28.61 -2.80
CA SER A 128 6.72 -28.51 -4.06
C SER A 128 6.73 -27.07 -4.59
N ARG A 129 7.91 -26.59 -4.99
CA ARG A 129 8.06 -25.31 -5.70
C ARG A 129 7.44 -25.46 -7.10
N ARG A 130 6.21 -24.99 -7.29
CA ARG A 130 5.66 -24.77 -8.63
C ARG A 130 6.40 -23.59 -9.26
N GLY A 131 7.39 -23.91 -10.11
CA GLY A 131 7.97 -22.97 -11.05
C GLY A 131 6.96 -22.70 -12.16
N HIS A 132 6.64 -21.43 -12.38
CA HIS A 132 6.04 -20.97 -13.62
C HIS A 132 7.15 -20.34 -14.47
N LEU A 133 7.25 -20.87 -15.69
CA LEU A 133 7.90 -20.25 -16.84
C LEU A 133 7.33 -18.85 -17.10
#